data_AF-A0A6H0IS07-F1
#
_entry.id   AF-A0A6H0IS07-F1
#
_cell.length_a   1.000
_cell.length_b   1.000
_cell.length_c   1.000
_cell.angle_alpha   90.00
_cell.angle_beta   90.00
_cell.angle_gamma   90.00
#
_symmetry.space_group_name_H-M   'P 1'
#
loop_
_entity.id
_entity.type
_entity.pdbx_description
1 polymer ?
#
loop_
_entity_poly.entity_id
_entity_poly.type
_entity_poly.pdbx_seq_one_letter_code
_entity_poly.pdbx_strand_id
1 'polypeptide(L)'
;MTFRRCLLLGGLALAASGPGQAGLDAALEEIDAGCRERAAEVVADQWPTIREQAQERGLEVTPRHRAAHERVLRRRCVLSERIDLVEELRGDLDEAEWEDFGGDELLDDLRRELRQLRN
;
A
#
# COMPACT_ATOMS: atom_id res chain seq x y z
N MET A 1 -28.77 -50.72 -18.09
CA MET A 1 -28.85 -49.25 -18.17
C MET A 1 -28.00 -48.67 -17.06
N THR A 2 -26.89 -48.08 -17.48
CA THR A 2 -25.84 -47.35 -16.76
C THR A 2 -26.41 -46.11 -16.09
N PHE A 3 -25.94 -45.75 -14.88
CA PHE A 3 -25.51 -44.38 -14.51
C PHE A 3 -24.87 -44.45 -13.10
N ARG A 4 -23.56 -44.63 -13.01
CA ARG A 4 -22.48 -43.62 -12.97
C ARG A 4 -22.24 -43.07 -11.56
N ARG A 5 -21.23 -43.67 -10.92
CA ARG A 5 -20.36 -43.14 -9.86
C ARG A 5 -20.28 -41.60 -9.87
N CYS A 6 -20.76 -40.94 -8.81
CA CYS A 6 -20.32 -39.60 -8.44
C CYS A 6 -18.89 -39.71 -7.88
N LEU A 7 -17.92 -39.58 -8.78
CA LEU A 7 -16.54 -39.34 -8.42
C LEU A 7 -16.41 -37.90 -7.92
N LEU A 8 -16.04 -37.81 -6.65
CA LEU A 8 -15.19 -36.80 -6.05
C LEU A 8 -14.41 -35.98 -7.09
N LEU A 9 -14.82 -34.73 -7.30
CA LEU A 9 -13.94 -33.68 -7.79
C LEU A 9 -14.07 -32.53 -6.79
N GLY A 10 -13.47 -32.75 -5.62
CA GLY A 10 -12.99 -31.66 -4.79
C GLY A 10 -11.95 -30.93 -5.62
N GLY A 11 -12.36 -29.83 -6.25
CA GLY A 11 -11.46 -28.89 -6.87
C GLY A 11 -10.59 -28.26 -5.79
N LEU A 12 -9.47 -28.90 -5.50
CA LEU A 12 -8.30 -28.20 -5.02
C LEU A 12 -7.89 -27.27 -6.18
N ALA A 13 -8.41 -26.04 -6.14
CA ALA A 13 -7.73 -24.93 -6.75
C ALA A 13 -6.35 -24.88 -6.07
N LEU A 14 -5.35 -25.47 -6.73
CA LEU A 14 -3.97 -25.16 -6.45
C LEU A 14 -3.84 -23.67 -6.74
N ALA A 15 -3.94 -22.85 -5.70
CA ALA A 15 -3.44 -21.50 -5.73
C ALA A 15 -1.96 -21.62 -6.12
N ALA A 16 -1.64 -21.22 -7.34
CA ALA A 16 -0.28 -21.12 -7.82
C ALA A 16 0.39 -19.93 -7.11
N SER A 17 0.68 -20.08 -5.81
CA SER A 17 1.57 -19.17 -5.10
C SER A 17 2.99 -19.49 -5.56
N GLY A 18 3.38 -18.90 -6.69
CA GLY A 18 4.76 -18.94 -7.15
C GLY A 18 5.68 -18.31 -6.10
N PRO A 19 6.96 -18.73 -6.02
CA PRO A 19 7.92 -18.18 -5.06
C PRO A 19 8.10 -16.65 -5.14
N GLY A 20 7.72 -16.01 -6.26
CA GLY A 20 7.69 -14.54 -6.40
C GLY A 20 6.56 -13.84 -5.65
N GLN A 21 5.40 -14.47 -5.46
CA GLN A 21 4.24 -13.81 -4.82
C GLN A 21 4.41 -13.67 -3.30
N ALA A 22 4.99 -14.68 -2.66
CA ALA A 22 5.35 -14.61 -1.24
C ALA A 22 6.43 -13.54 -0.96
N GLY A 23 7.33 -13.30 -1.92
CA GLY A 23 8.34 -12.23 -1.83
C GLY A 23 7.72 -10.83 -1.93
N LEU A 24 6.78 -10.65 -2.87
CA LEU A 24 6.05 -9.39 -3.03
C LEU A 24 5.19 -9.06 -1.80
N ASP A 25 4.44 -10.03 -1.28
CA ASP A 25 3.61 -9.82 -0.08
C ASP A 25 4.47 -9.41 1.13
N ALA A 26 5.63 -10.07 1.33
CA ALA A 26 6.55 -9.71 2.40
C ALA A 26 7.12 -8.28 2.22
N ALA A 27 7.49 -7.89 1.00
CA ALA A 27 7.96 -6.53 0.71
C ALA A 27 6.86 -5.48 0.99
N LEU A 28 5.61 -5.77 0.63
CA LEU A 28 4.48 -4.88 0.90
C LEU A 28 4.17 -4.75 2.40
N GLU A 29 4.34 -5.83 3.18
CA GLU A 29 4.22 -5.81 4.64
C GLU A 29 5.34 -5.00 5.30
N GLU A 30 6.59 -5.15 4.82
CA GLU A 30 7.74 -4.38 5.28
C GLU A 30 7.56 -2.88 5.03
N ILE A 31 7.10 -2.51 3.83
CA ILE A 31 6.74 -1.13 3.49
C ILE A 31 5.68 -0.59 4.46
N ASP A 32 4.62 -1.34 4.75
CA ASP A 32 3.58 -0.88 5.67
C ASP A 32 4.10 -0.66 7.09
N ALA A 33 4.93 -1.58 7.59
CA ALA A 33 5.53 -1.49 8.91
C ALA A 33 6.45 -0.26 9.02
N GLY A 34 7.38 -0.10 8.06
CA GLY A 34 8.31 1.03 8.04
C GLY A 34 7.61 2.38 7.86
N CYS A 35 6.55 2.43 7.05
CA CYS A 35 5.76 3.66 6.88
C CYS A 35 4.91 4.00 8.10
N ARG A 36 4.48 3.02 8.89
CA ARG A 36 3.77 3.26 10.15
C ARG A 36 4.67 3.91 11.18
N GLU A 37 5.88 3.38 11.35
CA GLU A 37 6.87 3.94 12.26
C GLU A 37 7.26 5.37 11.87
N ARG A 38 7.68 5.58 10.62
CA ARG A 38 8.03 6.91 10.10
C ARG A 38 6.89 7.92 10.24
N ALA A 39 5.65 7.53 9.96
CA ALA A 39 4.51 8.42 10.12
C ALA A 39 4.28 8.80 11.59
N ALA A 40 4.40 7.85 12.52
CA ALA A 40 4.25 8.10 13.94
C ALA A 40 5.33 9.07 14.48
N GLU A 41 6.58 8.89 14.06
CA GLU A 41 7.69 9.78 14.39
C GLU A 41 7.47 11.21 13.88
N VAL A 42 7.17 11.36 12.59
CA VAL A 42 6.91 12.67 11.97
C VAL A 42 5.75 13.39 12.67
N VAL A 43 4.68 12.66 13.00
CA VAL A 43 3.54 13.24 13.73
C VAL A 43 3.96 13.63 15.14
N ALA A 44 4.71 12.80 15.86
CA ALA A 44 5.15 13.10 17.22
C ALA A 44 5.98 14.38 17.27
N ASP A 45 6.88 14.57 16.30
CA ASP A 45 7.73 15.76 16.18
C ASP A 45 6.93 17.02 15.82
N GLN A 46 5.96 16.91 14.91
CA GLN A 46 5.16 18.06 14.44
C GLN A 46 4.03 18.45 15.41
N TRP A 47 3.54 17.51 16.21
CA TRP A 47 2.31 17.70 16.99
C TRP A 47 2.36 18.85 18.00
N PRO A 48 3.46 19.10 18.75
CA PRO A 48 3.56 20.26 19.64
C PRO A 48 3.33 21.58 18.91
N THR A 49 4.01 21.80 17.78
CA THR A 49 3.87 23.01 16.96
C THR A 49 2.47 23.14 16.38
N ILE A 50 1.87 22.05 15.89
CA ILE A 50 0.48 22.06 15.40
C ILE A 50 -0.48 22.49 16.50
N ARG A 51 -0.31 21.98 17.73
CA ARG A 51 -1.15 22.34 18.88
C ARG A 51 -1.02 23.80 19.26
N GLU A 52 0.21 24.30 19.33
CA GLU A 52 0.50 25.69 19.65
C GLU A 52 -0.15 26.63 18.62
N GLN A 53 0.09 26.40 17.34
CA GLN A 53 -0.48 27.21 16.25
C GLN A 53 -2.01 27.14 16.20
N ALA A 54 -2.60 25.98 16.50
CA ALA A 54 -4.06 25.86 16.60
C ALA A 54 -4.60 26.71 17.75
N GLN A 55 -3.95 26.65 18.92
CA GLN A 55 -4.35 27.43 20.09
C GLN A 55 -4.24 28.94 19.84
N GLU A 56 -3.15 29.41 19.23
CA GLU A 56 -2.98 30.82 18.84
C GLU A 56 -4.10 31.32 17.92
N ARG A 57 -4.68 30.43 17.12
CA ARG A 57 -5.79 30.69 16.20
C ARG A 57 -7.17 30.45 16.82
N GLY A 58 -7.24 30.10 18.10
CA GLY A 58 -8.50 29.75 18.78
C GLY A 58 -9.14 28.45 18.27
N LEU A 59 -8.34 27.57 17.65
CA LEU A 59 -8.78 26.28 17.13
C LEU A 59 -8.45 25.17 18.13
N GLU A 60 -9.33 24.17 18.21
CA GLU A 60 -9.09 22.96 18.98
C GLU A 60 -8.54 21.85 18.07
N VAL A 61 -7.40 21.28 18.44
CA VAL A 61 -6.87 20.06 17.83
C VAL A 61 -6.90 18.92 18.84
N THR A 62 -7.46 17.80 18.41
CA THR A 62 -7.78 16.65 19.28
C THR A 62 -6.95 15.42 18.90
N PRO A 63 -6.92 14.36 19.73
CA PRO A 63 -6.28 13.09 19.36
C PRO A 63 -6.80 12.51 18.03
N ARG A 64 -8.07 12.79 17.67
CA ARG A 64 -8.63 12.38 16.36
C ARG A 64 -7.94 13.08 15.19
N HIS A 65 -7.60 14.36 15.34
CA HIS A 65 -6.86 15.12 14.33
C HIS A 65 -5.43 14.59 14.19
N ARG A 66 -4.77 14.28 15.30
CA ARG A 66 -3.44 13.62 15.30
C ARG A 66 -3.47 12.31 14.51
N ALA A 67 -4.43 11.45 14.83
CA ALA A 67 -4.57 10.17 14.16
C ALA A 67 -4.93 10.31 12.67
N ALA A 68 -5.68 11.36 12.29
CA ALA A 68 -5.95 11.65 10.89
C ALA A 68 -4.68 12.08 10.14
N HIS A 69 -3.87 12.95 10.75
CA HIS A 69 -2.57 13.38 10.20
C HIS A 69 -1.64 12.18 10.00
N GLU A 70 -1.54 11.30 11.00
CA GLU A 70 -0.75 10.07 10.92
C GLU A 70 -1.21 9.15 9.79
N ARG A 71 -2.51 8.94 9.61
CA ARG A 71 -3.04 8.11 8.51
C ARG A 71 -2.69 8.68 7.14
N VAL A 72 -2.79 10.00 6.96
CA VAL A 72 -2.44 10.65 5.68
C VAL A 72 -0.94 10.49 5.41
N LEU A 73 -0.08 10.75 6.39
CA LEU A 73 1.37 10.60 6.26
C LEU A 73 1.77 9.15 5.96
N ARG A 74 1.19 8.18 6.70
CA ARG A 74 1.41 6.75 6.44
C ARG A 74 0.98 6.38 5.03
N ARG A 75 -0.22 6.80 4.59
CA ARG A 75 -0.72 6.46 3.25
C ARG A 75 0.16 7.06 2.16
N ARG A 76 0.62 8.30 2.33
CA ARG A 76 1.55 8.96 1.40
C ARG A 76 2.86 8.19 1.29
N CYS A 77 3.41 7.77 2.43
CA CYS A 77 4.62 6.94 2.49
C CYS A 77 4.41 5.62 1.74
N VAL A 78 3.37 4.86 2.07
CA VAL A 78 3.09 3.55 1.46
C VAL A 78 2.92 3.66 -0.05
N LEU A 79 2.22 4.69 -0.54
CA LEU A 79 2.05 4.88 -1.98
C LEU A 79 3.37 5.22 -2.67
N SER A 80 4.23 6.03 -2.07
CA SER A 80 5.55 6.36 -2.62
C SER A 80 6.41 5.09 -2.74
N GLU A 81 6.57 4.34 -1.65
CA GLU A 81 7.41 3.13 -1.62
C GLU A 81 6.86 2.04 -2.55
N ARG A 82 5.55 1.95 -2.72
CA ARG A 82 4.94 1.03 -3.70
C ARG A 82 5.20 1.44 -5.14
N ILE A 83 5.22 2.74 -5.43
CA ILE A 83 5.60 3.22 -6.77
C ILE A 83 7.05 2.85 -7.02
N ASP A 84 7.94 3.10 -6.05
CA ASP A 84 9.36 2.77 -6.16
C ASP A 84 9.56 1.26 -6.41
N LEU A 85 8.88 0.40 -5.64
CA LEU A 85 8.90 -1.05 -5.82
C LEU A 85 8.40 -1.49 -7.21
N VAL A 86 7.32 -0.89 -7.71
CA VAL A 86 6.78 -1.24 -9.03
C VAL A 86 7.69 -0.73 -10.15
N GLU A 87 8.35 0.42 -9.97
CA GLU A 87 9.36 0.92 -10.90
C GLU A 87 10.61 0.04 -10.92
N GLU A 88 11.03 -0.52 -9.78
CA GLU A 88 12.10 -1.53 -9.72
C GLU A 88 11.70 -2.80 -10.50
N LEU A 89 10.48 -3.31 -10.29
CA LEU A 89 9.97 -4.46 -11.03
C LEU A 89 9.95 -4.22 -12.55
N ARG A 90 9.63 -3.00 -13.00
CA ARG A 90 9.70 -2.65 -14.43
C ARG A 90 11.10 -2.85 -15.00
N GLY A 91 12.14 -2.62 -14.21
CA GLY A 91 13.53 -2.82 -14.63
C GLY A 91 13.91 -4.29 -14.81
N ASP A 92 13.19 -5.19 -14.16
CA ASP A 92 13.46 -6.64 -14.13
C ASP A 92 12.63 -7.44 -15.14
N LEU A 93 11.50 -6.89 -15.60
CA LEU A 93 10.56 -7.55 -16.51
C LEU A 93 10.80 -7.13 -17.97
N ASP A 94 10.56 -8.05 -18.90
CA ASP A 94 10.46 -7.67 -20.32
C ASP A 94 9.12 -6.99 -20.65
N GLU A 95 8.98 -6.46 -21.87
CA GLU A 95 7.77 -5.72 -22.29
C GLU A 95 6.50 -6.58 -22.22
N ALA A 96 6.58 -7.87 -22.58
CA ALA A 96 5.43 -8.75 -22.57
C ALA A 96 5.04 -9.15 -21.14
N GLU A 97 6.03 -9.41 -20.28
CA GLU A 97 5.83 -9.65 -18.86
C GLU A 97 5.26 -8.40 -18.15
N TRP A 98 5.74 -7.20 -18.52
CA TRP A 98 5.25 -5.94 -17.99
C TRP A 98 3.80 -5.64 -18.39
N GLU A 99 3.45 -5.90 -19.64
CA GLU A 99 2.09 -5.77 -20.16
C GLU A 99 1.14 -6.78 -19.48
N ASP A 100 1.55 -8.04 -19.32
CA ASP A 100 0.76 -9.08 -18.63
C ASP A 100 0.57 -8.77 -17.13
N PHE A 101 1.59 -8.20 -16.49
CA PHE A 101 1.50 -7.70 -15.12
C PHE A 101 0.55 -6.50 -14.98
N GLY A 102 0.27 -5.77 -16.06
CA GLY A 102 -0.55 -4.55 -16.04
C GLY A 102 0.16 -3.36 -15.37
N GLY A 103 1.49 -3.32 -15.45
CA GLY A 103 2.31 -2.41 -14.66
C GLY A 103 2.06 -0.92 -14.90
N ASP A 104 1.75 -0.53 -16.14
CA ASP A 104 1.47 0.88 -16.47
C ASP A 104 0.18 1.39 -15.81
N GLU A 105 -0.90 0.60 -15.84
CA GLU A 105 -2.17 0.95 -15.18
C GLU A 105 -1.97 1.04 -13.67
N LEU A 106 -1.26 0.07 -13.08
CA LEU A 106 -0.94 0.06 -11.66
C LEU A 106 -0.14 1.30 -11.23
N LEU A 107 0.92 1.66 -11.97
CA LEU A 107 1.71 2.86 -11.69
C LEU A 107 0.88 4.13 -11.80
N ASP A 108 0.05 4.25 -12.83
CA ASP A 108 -0.81 5.42 -13.02
C ASP A 108 -1.82 5.59 -11.88
N ASP A 109 -2.40 4.50 -11.40
CA ASP A 109 -3.32 4.51 -10.27
C ASP A 109 -2.63 4.86 -8.94
N LEU A 110 -1.47 4.26 -8.66
CA LEU A 110 -0.70 4.61 -7.46
C LEU A 110 -0.27 6.08 -7.46
N ARG A 111 0.23 6.59 -8.60
CA ARG A 111 0.64 7.99 -8.75
C ARG A 111 -0.56 8.93 -8.66
N ARG A 112 -1.72 8.54 -9.19
CA ARG A 112 -2.97 9.31 -9.08
C ARG A 112 -3.41 9.41 -7.63
N GLU A 113 -3.40 8.30 -6.90
CA GLU A 113 -3.76 8.30 -5.49
C GLU A 113 -2.77 9.15 -4.67
N LEU A 114 -1.47 9.05 -4.93
CA LEU A 114 -0.47 9.87 -4.25
C LEU A 114 -0.69 11.38 -4.49
N ARG A 115 -1.06 11.77 -5.71
CA ARG A 115 -1.41 13.17 -6.04
C ARG A 115 -2.62 13.66 -5.26
N GLN A 116 -3.62 12.81 -5.01
CA GLN A 116 -4.81 13.17 -4.22
C GLN A 116 -4.50 13.44 -2.74
N LEU A 117 -3.41 12.88 -2.21
CA LEU A 117 -2.97 13.12 -0.83
C LEU A 117 -2.02 14.33 -0.68
N ARG A 118 -1.56 14.90 -1.80
CA ARG A 118 -0.67 16.06 -1.82
C ARG A 118 -1.40 17.39 -2.04
N ASN A 119 -2.58 17.35 -2.66
CA ASN A 119 -3.45 18.50 -2.91
C ASN A 119 -4.50 18.64 -1.80
#